data_AF-A0A916DNZ8-F1
#
_entry.id   AF-A0A916DNZ8-F1
#
_cell.length_a   1.000
_cell.length_b   1.000
_cell.length_c   1.000
_cell.angle_alpha   90.00
_cell.angle_beta   90.00
_cell.angle_gamma   90.00
#
_symmetry.space_group_name_H-M   'P 1'
#
loop_
_entity.id
_entity.type
_entity.pdbx_description
1 polymer ?
#
loop_
_entity_poly.entity_id
_entity_poly.type
_entity_poly.pdbx_seq_one_letter_code
_entity_poly.pdbx_strand_id
1 'polypeptide(L)'
;MALVEGLSKIIEALEARIQVLEDQVGKHSGNSGKPPSSDGLSKPSPKSQRVRSGKRSGGQKGHRGYRLEPVETPDKRELHALNTCEHCEAGLSEVAVEGVERRQVFELPEVRLEVTEHVAEVKQCPVCGRRSQARFPASVRQPTQYGPRFRAQLAYFHSGQFIPLARTATVMTVCTDSGSHRARL
;
A
#
# COMPACT_ATOMS: atom_id res chain seq x y z
N MET A 1 -38.84 14.85 71.06
CA MET A 1 -37.48 14.26 70.97
C MET A 1 -37.34 13.36 69.73
N ALA A 2 -38.25 12.43 69.46
CA ALA A 2 -38.18 11.53 68.29
C ALA A 2 -38.11 12.20 66.90
N LEU A 3 -38.82 13.32 66.68
CA LEU A 3 -38.77 14.04 65.39
C LEU A 3 -37.40 14.66 65.13
N VAL A 4 -36.74 15.18 66.18
CA VAL A 4 -35.42 15.82 66.08
C VAL A 4 -34.35 14.77 65.79
N GLU A 5 -34.38 13.62 66.47
CA GLU A 5 -33.46 12.50 66.18
C GLU A 5 -33.67 11.92 64.77
N GLY A 6 -34.92 11.85 64.30
CA GLY A 6 -35.22 11.41 62.93
C GLY A 6 -34.65 12.34 61.87
N LEU A 7 -34.76 13.66 62.08
CA LEU A 7 -34.21 14.66 61.17
C LEU A 7 -32.67 14.66 61.17
N SER A 8 -32.02 14.54 62.33
CA SER A 8 -30.55 14.44 62.42
C SER A 8 -29.99 13.25 61.65
N LYS A 9 -30.63 12.07 61.74
CA LYS A 9 -30.21 10.89 60.97
C LYS A 9 -30.34 11.07 59.46
N ILE A 10 -31.37 11.81 59.03
CA ILE A 10 -31.56 12.11 57.59
C ILE A 10 -30.49 13.09 57.13
N ILE A 11 -30.15 14.11 57.93
CA ILE A 11 -29.09 15.06 57.61
C ILE A 11 -27.75 14.33 57.47
N GLU A 12 -27.38 13.48 58.43
CA GLU A 12 -26.13 12.69 58.35
C GLU A 12 -26.09 11.79 57.11
N ALA A 13 -27.21 11.13 56.78
CA ALA A 13 -27.30 10.29 55.59
C ALA A 13 -27.21 11.09 54.29
N LEU A 14 -27.79 12.29 54.25
CA LEU A 14 -27.71 13.20 53.11
C LEU A 14 -26.32 13.79 52.95
N GLU A 15 -25.68 14.22 54.04
CA GLU A 15 -24.31 14.72 54.05
C GLU A 15 -23.32 13.65 53.57
N ALA A 16 -23.44 12.41 54.07
CA ALA A 16 -22.63 11.30 53.59
C ALA A 16 -22.83 11.04 52.08
N ARG A 17 -24.06 11.19 51.58
CA ARG A 17 -24.36 10.99 50.16
C ARG A 17 -23.88 12.15 49.29
N ILE A 18 -23.96 13.38 49.78
CA ILE A 18 -23.41 14.57 49.12
C ILE A 18 -21.89 14.40 49.00
N GLN A 19 -21.20 14.03 50.08
CA GLN A 19 -19.76 13.81 50.06
C GLN A 19 -19.36 12.74 49.02
N VAL A 20 -20.07 11.62 48.97
CA VAL A 20 -19.80 10.56 47.99
C VAL A 20 -20.01 11.05 46.55
N LEU A 21 -21.05 11.85 46.30
CA LEU A 21 -21.33 12.39 44.98
C LEU A 21 -20.30 13.45 44.58
N GLU A 22 -19.90 14.33 45.50
CA GLU A 22 -18.84 15.31 45.29
C GLU A 22 -17.49 14.64 44.99
N ASP A 23 -17.15 13.58 45.73
CA ASP A 23 -15.95 12.76 45.50
C ASP A 23 -15.98 12.05 44.14
N GLN A 24 -17.17 11.71 43.62
CA GLN A 24 -17.33 11.10 42.30
C GLN A 24 -17.15 12.14 41.19
N VAL A 25 -17.71 13.34 41.36
CA VAL A 25 -17.60 14.44 40.38
C VAL A 25 -16.18 15.01 40.32
N GLY A 26 -15.46 15.04 41.45
CA GLY A 26 -14.08 15.55 41.52
C GLY A 26 -13.01 14.63 40.92
N LYS A 27 -13.33 13.39 40.55
CA LYS A 27 -12.35 12.41 40.01
C LYS A 27 -12.17 12.56 38.52
N HIS A 28 -10.98 12.97 38.10
CA HIS A 28 -10.56 13.01 36.69
C HIS A 28 -9.18 12.33 36.52
N SER A 29 -8.76 12.04 35.29
CA SER A 29 -7.48 11.35 35.01
C SER A 29 -6.26 12.05 35.64
N GLY A 30 -6.31 13.39 35.76
CA GLY A 30 -5.25 14.20 36.39
C GLY A 30 -5.04 14.03 37.90
N ASN A 31 -6.01 13.50 38.66
CA ASN A 31 -5.90 13.37 40.13
C ASN A 31 -6.19 11.96 40.68
N SER A 32 -6.65 11.02 39.83
CA SER A 32 -7.16 9.72 40.30
C SER A 32 -6.50 8.50 39.64
N GLY A 33 -5.49 8.68 38.80
CA GLY A 33 -4.79 7.58 38.12
C GLY A 33 -5.65 6.79 37.12
N LYS A 34 -6.91 7.21 36.90
CA LYS A 34 -7.79 6.65 35.87
C LYS A 34 -7.24 6.96 34.49
N PRO A 35 -7.37 6.03 33.52
CA PRO A 35 -6.90 6.28 32.17
C PRO A 35 -7.65 7.48 31.56
N PRO A 36 -6.96 8.35 30.78
CA PRO A 36 -7.58 9.51 30.14
C PRO A 36 -8.73 9.14 29.21
N SER A 37 -8.91 7.87 28.84
CA SER A 37 -10.07 7.37 28.09
C SER A 37 -11.38 7.48 28.89
N SER A 38 -11.33 7.44 30.22
CA SER A 38 -12.49 7.44 31.13
C SER A 38 -13.14 8.79 31.41
N ASP A 39 -12.47 9.90 31.10
CA ASP A 39 -12.95 11.27 31.35
C ASP A 39 -14.04 11.76 30.34
N GLY A 40 -14.51 10.91 29.42
CA GLY A 40 -15.59 11.23 28.49
C GLY A 40 -15.37 12.49 27.63
N LEU A 41 -16.41 13.33 27.51
CA LEU A 41 -16.36 14.60 26.78
C LEU A 41 -15.72 15.75 27.60
N SER A 42 -15.48 15.53 28.89
CA SER A 42 -14.86 16.51 29.80
C SER A 42 -13.34 16.56 29.67
N LYS A 43 -12.75 15.77 28.76
CA LYS A 43 -11.32 15.77 28.50
C LYS A 43 -10.89 17.12 27.94
N PRO A 44 -9.84 17.75 28.50
CA PRO A 44 -9.25 18.91 27.87
C PRO A 44 -8.78 18.54 26.47
N SER A 45 -8.97 19.46 25.52
CA SER A 45 -8.52 19.25 24.15
C SER A 45 -7.01 18.94 24.13
N PRO A 46 -6.57 17.92 23.37
CA PRO A 46 -5.17 17.55 23.34
C PRO A 46 -4.34 18.74 22.85
N LYS A 47 -3.52 19.28 23.75
CA LYS A 47 -2.60 20.36 23.44
C LYS A 47 -1.41 19.79 22.69
N SER A 48 -1.18 20.28 21.48
CA SER A 48 0.01 19.93 20.70
C SER A 48 1.26 20.31 21.50
N GLN A 49 2.02 19.32 21.94
CA GLN A 49 3.36 19.51 22.53
C GLN A 49 4.41 19.86 21.47
N ARG A 50 4.04 19.87 20.18
CA ARG A 50 4.94 20.21 19.08
C ARG A 50 5.34 21.68 19.15
N VAL A 51 6.61 21.93 19.43
CA VAL A 51 7.23 23.23 19.25
C VAL A 51 7.27 23.56 17.76
N ARG A 52 6.82 24.76 17.36
CA ARG A 52 6.93 25.22 15.97
C ARG A 52 8.41 25.30 15.61
N SER A 53 8.84 24.45 14.68
CA SER A 53 10.25 24.36 14.26
C SER A 53 10.80 25.61 13.55
N GLY A 54 9.93 26.57 13.17
CA GLY A 54 10.30 27.75 12.37
C GLY A 54 10.77 27.45 10.95
N LYS A 55 10.97 26.17 10.60
CA LYS A 55 11.43 25.72 9.29
C LYS A 55 10.33 25.88 8.24
N ARG A 56 10.73 26.36 7.06
CA ARG A 56 9.85 26.39 5.89
C ARG A 56 9.48 24.95 5.50
N SER A 57 8.26 24.79 4.97
CA SER A 57 7.82 23.53 4.37
C SER A 57 8.72 23.18 3.19
N GLY A 58 9.10 21.90 3.05
CA GLY A 58 10.00 21.41 2.01
C GLY A 58 11.41 21.05 2.49
N GLY A 59 12.26 20.70 1.53
CA GLY A 59 13.66 20.36 1.77
C GLY A 59 14.40 21.52 2.43
N GLN A 60 15.15 21.24 3.50
CA GLN A 60 15.90 22.30 4.19
C GLN A 60 17.05 22.81 3.31
N LYS A 61 17.43 24.07 3.53
CA LYS A 61 18.57 24.67 2.85
C LYS A 61 19.83 23.84 3.12
N GLY A 62 20.47 23.34 2.06
CA GLY A 62 21.66 22.48 2.14
C GLY A 62 21.41 20.98 1.98
N HIS A 63 20.15 20.50 1.87
CA HIS A 63 19.92 19.11 1.50
C HIS A 63 20.31 18.86 0.05
N ARG A 64 21.16 17.84 -0.17
CA ARG A 64 21.46 17.33 -1.51
C ARG A 64 20.18 16.71 -2.08
N GLY A 65 19.68 17.29 -3.16
CA GLY A 65 18.61 16.67 -3.94
C GLY A 65 19.11 15.36 -4.57
N TYR A 66 18.24 14.36 -4.63
CA TYR A 66 18.45 13.16 -5.42
C TYR A 66 17.53 13.20 -6.63
N ARG A 67 18.06 12.89 -7.81
CA ARG A 67 17.29 12.76 -9.05
C ARG A 67 17.60 11.42 -9.69
N LEU A 68 16.67 10.92 -10.51
CA LEU A 68 16.95 9.78 -11.38
C LEU A 68 18.07 10.17 -12.35
N GLU A 69 19.05 9.28 -12.49
CA GLU A 69 20.16 9.45 -13.42
C GLU A 69 19.83 8.74 -14.75
N PRO A 70 20.16 9.35 -15.90
CA PRO A 70 19.95 8.69 -17.18
C PRO A 70 20.85 7.47 -17.32
N VAL A 71 20.33 6.41 -17.95
CA VAL A 71 21.08 5.21 -18.30
C VAL A 71 21.79 5.37 -19.66
N GLU A 72 22.95 4.74 -19.82
CA GLU A 72 23.68 4.78 -21.10
C GLU A 72 22.95 3.97 -22.20
N THR A 73 22.41 2.81 -21.82
CA THR A 73 21.75 1.85 -22.71
C THR A 73 20.29 1.66 -22.31
N PRO A 74 19.35 2.47 -22.87
CA PRO A 74 17.92 2.27 -22.64
C PRO A 74 17.40 1.05 -23.43
N ASP A 75 16.33 0.42 -22.95
CA ASP A 75 15.71 -0.73 -23.61
C ASP A 75 15.15 -0.39 -25.00
N LYS A 76 14.69 0.84 -25.19
CA LYS A 76 14.14 1.37 -26.45
C LYS A 76 14.65 2.78 -26.71
N ARG A 77 14.82 3.15 -27.98
CA ARG A 77 15.16 4.50 -28.42
C ARG A 77 14.18 4.95 -29.49
N GLU A 78 13.51 6.06 -29.24
CA GLU A 78 12.59 6.70 -30.19
C GLU A 78 13.25 8.00 -30.65
N LEU A 79 13.52 8.10 -31.96
CA LEU A 79 14.06 9.31 -32.57
C LEU A 79 12.90 10.17 -33.06
N HIS A 80 12.81 11.40 -32.55
CA HIS A 80 11.87 12.39 -33.04
C HIS A 80 12.60 13.26 -34.08
N ALA A 81 12.45 12.92 -35.36
CA ALA A 81 13.08 13.65 -36.46
C ALA A 81 12.40 15.01 -36.71
N LEU A 82 13.20 16.05 -36.90
CA LEU A 82 12.72 17.38 -37.29
C LEU A 82 12.70 17.46 -38.82
N ASN A 83 11.53 17.30 -39.41
CA ASN A 83 11.35 17.29 -40.87
C ASN A 83 10.94 18.66 -41.43
N THR A 84 10.46 19.56 -40.59
CA THR A 84 9.98 20.88 -40.97
C THR A 84 10.45 21.92 -39.96
N CYS A 85 10.80 23.11 -40.46
CA CYS A 85 11.13 24.25 -39.62
C CYS A 85 9.87 24.76 -38.91
N GLU A 86 9.93 24.95 -37.59
CA GLU A 86 8.80 25.48 -36.80
C GLU A 86 8.43 26.93 -37.17
N HIS A 87 9.35 27.69 -37.77
CA HIS A 87 9.15 29.10 -38.07
C HIS A 87 8.62 29.37 -39.49
N CYS A 88 9.07 28.60 -40.48
CA CYS A 88 8.78 28.85 -41.89
C CYS A 88 8.34 27.60 -42.67
N GLU A 89 8.18 26.47 -42.00
CA GLU A 89 7.73 25.18 -42.57
C GLU A 89 8.62 24.59 -43.67
N ALA A 90 9.78 25.18 -43.94
CA ALA A 90 10.76 24.64 -44.87
C ALA A 90 11.16 23.21 -44.47
N GLY A 91 11.34 22.35 -45.48
CA GLY A 91 11.75 20.96 -45.28
C GLY A 91 13.17 20.85 -44.73
N LEU A 92 13.33 20.10 -43.64
CA LEU A 92 14.60 19.86 -42.95
C LEU A 92 15.05 18.39 -43.02
N SER A 93 14.30 17.51 -43.68
CA SER A 93 14.57 16.06 -43.73
C SER A 93 15.95 15.69 -44.28
N GLU A 94 16.53 16.53 -45.16
CA GLU A 94 17.85 16.33 -45.76
C GLU A 94 18.96 17.15 -45.09
N VAL A 95 18.62 17.97 -44.10
CA VAL A 95 19.56 18.83 -43.38
C VAL A 95 20.28 17.99 -42.31
N ALA A 96 21.60 18.16 -42.19
CA ALA A 96 22.39 17.45 -41.19
C ALA A 96 22.01 17.87 -39.76
N VAL A 97 21.95 16.89 -38.85
CA VAL A 97 21.65 17.14 -37.44
C VAL A 97 22.83 17.86 -36.77
N GLU A 98 22.57 19.05 -36.21
CA GLU A 98 23.58 19.84 -35.49
C GLU A 98 23.78 19.39 -34.04
N GLY A 99 22.71 18.93 -33.36
CA GLY A 99 22.75 18.51 -31.98
C GLY A 99 21.56 17.63 -31.59
N VAL A 100 21.69 16.90 -30.48
CA VAL A 100 20.63 16.01 -29.98
C VAL A 100 20.44 16.26 -28.49
N GLU A 101 19.22 16.62 -28.10
CA GLU A 101 18.79 16.59 -26.71
C GLU A 101 18.23 15.20 -26.38
N ARG A 102 18.57 14.67 -25.20
CA ARG A 102 18.11 13.34 -24.76
C ARG A 102 17.28 13.46 -23.49
N ARG A 103 16.13 12.78 -23.46
CA ARG A 103 15.28 12.61 -22.29
C ARG A 103 14.93 11.13 -22.15
N GLN A 104 14.82 10.65 -20.91
CA GLN A 104 14.48 9.26 -20.62
C GLN A 104 13.28 9.18 -19.71
N VAL A 105 12.38 8.26 -20.04
CA VAL A 105 11.21 7.92 -19.25
C VAL A 105 11.43 6.51 -18.70
N PHE A 106 11.40 6.37 -17.38
CA PHE A 106 11.45 5.07 -16.71
C PHE A 106 10.01 4.61 -16.51
N GLU A 107 9.54 3.78 -17.43
CA GLU A 107 8.17 3.28 -17.43
C GLU A 107 8.15 1.79 -17.07
N LEU A 108 7.11 1.37 -16.35
CA LEU A 108 6.87 -0.04 -16.10
C LEU A 108 6.30 -0.67 -17.38
N PRO A 109 6.83 -1.82 -17.83
CA PRO A 109 6.19 -2.57 -18.91
C PRO A 109 4.78 -2.97 -18.46
N GLU A 110 3.91 -3.27 -19.43
CA GLU A 110 2.56 -3.75 -19.17
C GLU A 110 2.59 -4.91 -18.16
N VAL A 111 1.99 -4.68 -16.99
CA VAL A 111 2.04 -5.63 -15.88
C VAL A 111 0.91 -6.64 -16.08
N ARG A 112 1.19 -7.77 -16.72
CA ARG A 112 0.21 -8.85 -16.97
C ARG A 112 0.74 -10.22 -16.58
N LEU A 113 -0.16 -11.13 -16.23
CA LEU A 113 0.17 -12.54 -16.07
C LEU A 113 0.49 -13.19 -17.42
N GLU A 114 1.67 -13.77 -17.52
CA GLU A 114 1.99 -14.72 -18.60
C GLU A 114 1.50 -16.11 -18.21
N VAL A 115 0.61 -16.68 -19.03
CA VAL A 115 0.04 -18.01 -18.80
C VAL A 115 0.63 -18.99 -19.81
N THR A 116 1.36 -19.99 -19.32
CA THR A 116 1.89 -21.09 -20.13
C THR A 116 1.01 -22.32 -19.95
N GLU A 117 0.40 -22.79 -21.03
CA GLU A 117 -0.28 -24.09 -21.04
C GLU A 117 0.74 -25.20 -21.28
N HIS A 118 0.83 -26.15 -20.34
CA HIS A 118 1.62 -27.34 -20.52
C HIS A 118 0.72 -28.45 -21.07
N VAL A 119 0.98 -28.88 -22.31
CA VAL A 119 0.22 -29.95 -22.98
C VAL A 119 1.04 -31.23 -23.02
N ALA A 120 0.49 -32.33 -22.51
CA ALA A 120 1.09 -33.65 -22.59
C ALA A 120 0.43 -34.47 -23.70
N GLU A 121 1.22 -34.90 -24.69
CA GLU A 121 0.75 -35.84 -25.70
C GLU A 121 0.38 -37.18 -25.06
N VAL A 122 -0.67 -37.80 -25.59
CA VAL A 122 -1.07 -39.16 -25.22
C VAL A 122 -1.22 -39.99 -26.49
N LYS A 123 -0.44 -41.06 -26.60
CA LYS A 123 -0.39 -41.92 -27.79
C LYS A 123 -0.66 -43.37 -27.40
N GLN A 124 -1.28 -44.12 -28.31
CA GLN A 124 -1.40 -45.57 -28.17
C GLN A 124 -0.25 -46.23 -28.91
N CYS A 125 0.46 -47.14 -28.25
CA CYS A 125 1.55 -47.88 -28.88
C CYS A 125 0.94 -48.87 -29.91
N PRO A 126 1.35 -48.83 -31.19
CA PRO A 126 0.80 -49.73 -32.21
C PRO A 126 1.24 -51.19 -32.02
N VAL A 127 2.32 -51.42 -31.26
CA VAL A 127 2.88 -52.77 -31.05
C VAL A 127 2.20 -53.49 -29.89
N CYS A 128 2.06 -52.82 -28.74
CA CYS A 128 1.51 -53.46 -27.53
C CYS A 128 0.11 -52.98 -27.13
N GLY A 129 -0.47 -52.04 -27.87
CA GLY A 129 -1.80 -51.46 -27.62
C GLY A 129 -1.90 -50.57 -26.38
N ARG A 130 -0.83 -50.43 -25.57
CA ARG A 130 -0.86 -49.64 -24.33
C ARG A 130 -0.84 -48.14 -24.61
N ARG A 131 -1.56 -47.40 -23.77
CA ARG A 131 -1.58 -45.93 -23.76
C ARG A 131 -0.34 -45.40 -23.03
N SER A 132 0.37 -44.46 -23.64
CA SER A 132 1.54 -43.78 -23.08
C SER A 132 1.32 -42.27 -23.10
N GLN A 133 1.76 -41.57 -22.06
CA GLN A 133 1.58 -40.12 -21.90
C GLN A 133 2.92 -39.44 -21.62
N ALA A 134 3.15 -38.29 -22.26
CA ALA A 134 4.30 -37.42 -21.97
C ALA A 134 4.23 -36.90 -20.52
N ARG A 135 5.38 -36.83 -19.84
CA ARG A 135 5.43 -36.36 -18.46
C ARG A 135 5.50 -34.84 -18.40
N PHE A 136 4.77 -34.25 -17.46
CA PHE A 136 4.95 -32.85 -17.13
C PHE A 136 6.27 -32.61 -16.36
N PRO A 137 6.86 -31.41 -16.46
CA PRO A 137 7.97 -31.01 -15.59
C PRO A 137 7.57 -31.08 -14.11
N ALA A 138 8.54 -31.37 -13.23
CA ALA A 138 8.29 -31.55 -11.79
C ALA A 138 7.72 -30.30 -11.06
N SER A 139 7.84 -29.13 -11.69
CA SER A 139 7.29 -27.86 -11.22
C SER A 139 5.79 -27.72 -11.51
N VAL A 140 5.24 -28.45 -12.49
CA VAL A 140 3.83 -28.42 -12.90
C VAL A 140 3.12 -29.57 -12.22
N ARG A 141 2.50 -29.29 -11.06
CA ARG A 141 1.93 -30.30 -10.16
C ARG A 141 0.40 -30.27 -10.13
N GLN A 142 -0.20 -29.17 -10.56
CA GLN A 142 -1.65 -28.96 -10.54
C GLN A 142 -2.12 -28.55 -11.94
N PRO A 143 -3.39 -28.84 -12.30
CA PRO A 143 -3.97 -28.38 -13.56
C PRO A 143 -3.88 -26.87 -13.76
N THR A 144 -4.03 -26.11 -12.67
CA THR A 144 -3.83 -24.65 -12.64
C THR A 144 -3.02 -24.30 -11.40
N GLN A 145 -1.97 -23.49 -11.57
CA GLN A 145 -1.15 -23.03 -10.45
C GLN A 145 -0.45 -21.71 -10.77
N TYR A 146 -0.19 -20.91 -9.73
CA TYR A 146 0.67 -19.74 -9.86
C TYR A 146 2.15 -20.13 -9.92
N GLY A 147 2.89 -19.46 -10.80
CA GLY A 147 4.33 -19.60 -10.93
C GLY A 147 5.10 -19.05 -9.71
N PRO A 148 6.39 -19.43 -9.56
CA PRO A 148 7.20 -19.06 -8.40
C PRO A 148 7.37 -17.54 -8.23
N ARG A 149 7.53 -16.79 -9.33
CA ARG A 149 7.70 -15.32 -9.29
C ARG A 149 6.46 -14.61 -8.74
N PHE A 150 5.27 -15.04 -9.15
CA PHE A 150 4.01 -14.48 -8.66
C PHE A 150 3.80 -14.79 -7.17
N ARG A 151 4.04 -16.04 -6.76
CA ARG A 151 3.97 -16.45 -5.35
C ARG A 151 4.97 -15.68 -4.48
N ALA A 152 6.18 -15.41 -4.99
CA ALA A 152 7.18 -14.61 -4.29
C ALA A 152 6.71 -13.17 -4.06
N GLN A 153 6.07 -12.54 -5.05
CA GLN A 153 5.50 -11.19 -4.89
C GLN A 153 4.37 -11.16 -3.85
N LEU A 154 3.46 -12.15 -3.88
CA LEU A 154 2.43 -12.30 -2.85
C LEU A 154 3.04 -12.39 -1.44
N ALA A 155 4.04 -13.24 -1.27
CA ALA A 155 4.73 -13.41 0.01
C ALA A 155 5.47 -12.13 0.42
N TYR A 156 6.12 -11.44 -0.52
CA TYR A 156 6.82 -10.19 -0.25
C TYR A 156 5.86 -9.09 0.20
N PHE A 157 4.73 -8.89 -0.47
CA PHE A 157 3.76 -7.88 -0.07
C PHE A 157 3.09 -8.21 1.27
N HIS A 158 2.68 -9.46 1.46
CA HIS A 158 1.99 -9.85 2.67
C HIS A 158 2.93 -9.91 3.89
N SER A 159 4.08 -10.56 3.76
CA SER A 159 4.98 -10.84 4.89
C SER A 159 6.14 -9.86 4.98
N GLY A 160 6.67 -9.38 3.84
CA GLY A 160 7.78 -8.42 3.83
C GLY A 160 7.34 -6.97 4.01
N GLN A 161 6.18 -6.61 3.44
CA GLN A 161 5.61 -5.25 3.53
C GLN A 161 4.42 -5.16 4.50
N PHE A 162 4.05 -6.27 5.15
CA PHE A 162 2.95 -6.36 6.12
C PHE A 162 1.61 -5.84 5.58
N ILE A 163 1.39 -5.97 4.27
CA ILE A 163 0.13 -5.56 3.65
C ILE A 163 -0.92 -6.64 3.99
N PRO A 164 -2.06 -6.28 4.62
CA PRO A 164 -3.10 -7.23 4.96
C PRO A 164 -3.51 -8.07 3.74
N LEU A 165 -3.81 -9.35 3.95
CA LEU A 165 -4.06 -10.30 2.86
C LEU A 165 -5.05 -9.78 1.81
N ALA A 166 -6.19 -9.24 2.24
CA ALA A 166 -7.19 -8.67 1.34
C ALA A 166 -6.64 -7.52 0.49
N ARG A 167 -5.78 -6.67 1.07
CA ARG A 167 -5.11 -5.57 0.38
C ARG A 167 -4.03 -6.07 -0.57
N THR A 168 -3.30 -7.13 -0.19
CA THR A 168 -2.34 -7.79 -1.08
C THR A 168 -3.04 -8.36 -2.31
N ALA A 169 -4.20 -9.00 -2.14
CA ALA A 169 -5.01 -9.46 -3.26
C ALA A 169 -5.44 -8.29 -4.16
N THR A 170 -5.89 -7.16 -3.59
CA THR A 170 -6.21 -5.94 -4.34
C THR A 170 -5.01 -5.38 -5.10
N VAL A 171 -3.83 -5.31 -4.48
CA VAL A 171 -2.61 -4.82 -5.16
C VAL A 171 -2.29 -5.69 -6.37
N MET A 172 -2.40 -7.01 -6.20
CA MET A 172 -2.06 -7.96 -7.25
C MET A 172 -3.11 -8.01 -8.37
N THR A 173 -4.27 -7.37 -8.22
CA THR A 173 -5.22 -7.25 -9.35
C THR A 173 -4.65 -6.41 -10.49
N VAL A 174 -3.68 -5.53 -10.22
CA VAL A 174 -2.95 -4.81 -11.28
C VAL A 174 -2.31 -5.76 -12.31
N CYS A 175 -1.99 -6.99 -11.90
CA CYS A 175 -1.43 -8.02 -12.76
C CYS A 175 -2.49 -8.94 -13.39
N THR A 176 -3.67 -9.07 -12.76
CA THR A 176 -4.71 -10.04 -13.15
C THR A 176 -5.86 -9.42 -13.93
N ASP A 177 -6.10 -8.10 -13.80
CA ASP A 177 -7.18 -7.37 -14.46
C ASP A 177 -6.71 -6.58 -15.69
N SER A 178 -5.41 -6.44 -15.85
CA SER A 178 -4.73 -5.73 -16.95
C SER A 178 -4.64 -6.54 -18.26
N GLY A 179 -5.18 -7.76 -18.31
CA GLY A 179 -5.14 -8.63 -19.49
C GLY A 179 -6.44 -9.41 -19.72
N SER A 180 -6.48 -10.22 -20.78
CA SER A 180 -7.61 -11.08 -21.16
C SER A 180 -7.94 -12.22 -20.18
N HIS A 181 -7.21 -12.32 -19.06
CA HIS A 181 -7.27 -13.47 -18.15
C HIS A 181 -7.57 -13.03 -16.72
N ARG A 182 -8.85 -13.07 -16.32
CA ARG A 182 -9.26 -12.89 -14.92
C ARG A 182 -8.87 -14.11 -14.09
N ALA A 183 -7.72 -14.06 -13.44
CA ALA A 183 -7.37 -15.01 -12.39
C ALA A 183 -7.91 -14.50 -11.04
N ARG A 184 -8.78 -15.27 -10.37
CA ARG A 184 -9.22 -14.94 -9.01
C ARG A 184 -8.11 -15.26 -8.02
N LEU A 185 -7.72 -14.25 -7.23
CA LEU A 185 -6.83 -14.37 -6.08
C LEU A 185 -7.58 -14.80 -4.82
#